data_AF-A0A7Y3C9H1-F1
#
_entry.id   AF-A0A7Y3C9H1-F1
#
_cell.length_a   1.000
_cell.length_b   1.000
_cell.length_c   1.000
_cell.angle_alpha   90.00
_cell.angle_beta   90.00
_cell.angle_gamma   90.00
#
_symmetry.space_group_name_H-M   'P 1'
#
loop_
_entity.id
_entity.type
_entity.pdbx_description
1 polymer ?
#
loop_
_entity_poly.entity_id
_entity_poly.type
_entity_poly.pdbx_seq_one_letter_code
_entity_poly.pdbx_strand_id
1 'polypeptide(L)'
;VDFMSDAGAMALVMDPFRELPGSMMIIHYVAAAHFVGGFFIIIGLLTRWSVALQMPILIGAILTNFLGVMVISNLIQAVVVFLVCAFFIFYGSGKHSLDYYLKMQK
;
A
#
# COMPACT_ATOMS: atom_id res chain seq x y z
N VAL A 1 -7.89 16.32 27.50
CA VAL A 1 -7.94 14.85 27.63
C VAL A 1 -9.32 14.28 27.26
N ASP A 2 -10.30 15.12 26.88
CA ASP A 2 -11.69 14.72 26.59
C ASP A 2 -11.99 14.27 25.14
N PHE A 3 -11.00 14.28 24.24
CA PHE A 3 -11.26 13.89 22.85
C PHE A 3 -11.55 12.39 22.68
N MET A 4 -11.14 11.56 23.66
CA MET A 4 -11.36 10.11 23.65
C MET A 4 -12.65 9.67 24.37
N SER A 5 -13.23 10.52 25.23
CA SER A 5 -14.47 10.24 25.99
C SER A 5 -15.73 10.73 25.28
N ASP A 6 -15.58 11.62 24.29
CA ASP A 6 -16.70 12.12 23.51
C ASP A 6 -17.11 11.13 22.42
N ALA A 7 -18.06 10.27 22.77
CA ALA A 7 -18.66 9.29 21.85
C ALA A 7 -19.34 9.96 20.63
N GLY A 8 -19.75 11.23 20.74
CA GLY A 8 -20.35 12.00 19.66
C GLY A 8 -19.30 12.44 18.64
N ALA A 9 -18.15 12.92 19.10
CA ALA A 9 -17.01 13.27 18.24
C ALA A 9 -16.47 12.02 17.51
N MET A 10 -16.42 10.88 18.19
CA MET A 10 -16.04 9.60 17.57
C MET A 10 -17.06 9.13 16.53
N ALA A 11 -18.36 9.30 16.78
CA ALA A 11 -19.42 8.94 15.83
C ALA A 11 -19.35 9.77 14.54
N LEU A 12 -19.07 11.08 14.65
CA LEU A 12 -18.95 11.99 13.50
C LEU A 12 -17.75 11.65 12.59
N VAL A 13 -16.65 11.18 13.19
CA VAL A 13 -15.44 10.77 12.45
C VAL A 13 -15.64 9.42 11.75
N MET A 14 -16.47 8.54 12.32
CA MET A 14 -16.75 7.20 11.78
C MET A 14 -17.88 7.18 10.75
N ASP A 15 -18.68 8.24 10.66
CA ASP A 15 -19.89 8.33 9.83
C ASP A 15 -19.67 8.01 8.33
N PRO A 16 -18.60 8.51 7.66
CA PRO A 16 -18.33 8.20 6.25
C PRO A 16 -17.97 6.73 5.98
N PHE A 17 -17.60 5.98 7.03
CA PHE A 17 -17.10 4.61 6.93
C PHE A 17 -18.13 3.56 7.40
N ARG A 18 -19.23 3.97 8.04
CA ARG A 18 -20.30 3.06 8.51
C ARG A 18 -21.06 2.39 7.36
N GLU A 19 -21.16 3.05 6.21
CA GLU A 19 -22.02 2.66 5.09
C GLU A 19 -21.31 1.72 4.07
N LEU A 20 -20.01 1.43 4.24
CA LEU A 20 -19.28 0.55 3.33
C LEU A 20 -19.32 -0.91 3.80
N PRO A 21 -20.13 -1.79 3.17
CA PRO A 21 -20.14 -3.20 3.51
C PRO A 21 -18.75 -3.81 3.24
N GLY A 22 -18.14 -4.40 4.27
CA GLY A 22 -16.85 -5.07 4.16
C GLY A 22 -15.62 -4.17 4.33
N SER A 23 -15.78 -2.91 4.74
CA SER A 23 -14.66 -1.98 5.00
C SER A 23 -13.55 -2.59 5.88
N MET A 24 -13.93 -3.31 6.95
CA MET A 24 -13.01 -4.02 7.83
C MET A 24 -12.20 -5.11 7.08
N MET A 25 -12.85 -5.90 6.22
CA MET A 25 -12.20 -6.96 5.44
C MET A 25 -11.25 -6.37 4.39
N ILE A 26 -11.67 -5.28 3.73
CA ILE A 26 -10.88 -4.58 2.72
C ILE A 26 -9.60 -4.02 3.35
N ILE A 27 -9.69 -3.38 4.52
CA ILE A 27 -8.52 -2.84 5.23
C ILE A 27 -7.52 -3.96 5.57
N HIS A 28 -8.00 -5.10 6.09
CA HIS A 28 -7.13 -6.24 6.44
C HIS A 28 -6.49 -6.85 5.20
N TYR A 29 -7.23 -6.98 4.10
CA TYR A 29 -6.69 -7.49 2.84
C TYR A 29 -5.62 -6.57 2.28
N VAL A 30 -5.87 -5.25 2.24
CA VAL A 30 -4.91 -4.26 1.73
C VAL A 30 -3.65 -4.23 2.59
N ALA A 31 -3.78 -4.27 3.91
CA ALA A 31 -2.65 -4.31 4.83
C ALA A 31 -1.81 -5.59 4.62
N ALA A 32 -2.46 -6.75 4.51
CA ALA A 32 -1.79 -8.02 4.24
C ALA A 32 -1.10 -8.01 2.86
N ALA A 33 -1.77 -7.52 1.82
CA ALA A 33 -1.22 -7.42 0.48
C ALA A 33 0.00 -6.49 0.41
N HIS A 34 -0.05 -5.35 1.11
CA HIS A 34 1.07 -4.42 1.20
C HIS A 34 2.27 -5.05 1.91
N PHE A 35 2.05 -5.70 3.06
CA PHE A 35 3.12 -6.34 3.83
C PHE A 35 3.74 -7.53 3.10
N VAL A 36 2.92 -8.48 2.64
CA VAL A 36 3.39 -9.67 1.93
C VAL A 36 4.03 -9.29 0.60
N GLY A 37 3.41 -8.38 -0.15
CA GLY A 37 3.97 -7.86 -1.39
C GLY A 37 5.32 -7.18 -1.17
N GLY A 38 5.44 -6.34 -0.12
CA GLY A 38 6.69 -5.68 0.23
C GLY A 38 7.79 -6.69 0.56
N PHE A 39 7.47 -7.71 1.37
CA PHE A 39 8.38 -8.79 1.69
C PHE A 39 8.88 -9.53 0.45
N PHE A 40 7.98 -9.85 -0.49
CA PHE A 40 8.34 -10.50 -1.75
C PHE A 40 9.25 -9.63 -2.63
N ILE A 41 9.06 -8.32 -2.66
CA ILE A 41 9.97 -7.41 -3.37
C ILE A 41 11.37 -7.44 -2.74
N ILE A 42 11.48 -7.46 -1.41
CA ILE A 42 12.77 -7.48 -0.69
C ILE A 42 13.59 -8.72 -1.04
N ILE A 43 12.97 -9.91 -1.03
CA ILE A 43 13.65 -11.15 -1.42
C ILE A 43 13.74 -11.34 -2.95
N GLY A 44 13.08 -10.46 -3.70
CA GLY A 44 13.02 -10.50 -5.16
C GLY A 44 12.28 -11.71 -5.71
N LEU A 45 11.19 -12.13 -5.05
CA LEU A 45 10.32 -13.24 -5.46
C LEU A 45 9.01 -12.69 -6.05
N LEU A 46 8.56 -13.28 -7.16
CA LEU A 46 7.39 -12.88 -7.95
C LEU A 46 7.31 -11.35 -8.13
N THR A 47 8.45 -10.71 -8.37
CA THR A 47 8.62 -9.26 -8.10
C THR A 47 7.68 -8.40 -8.93
N ARG A 48 7.42 -8.78 -10.18
CA ARG A 48 6.43 -8.11 -11.05
C ARG A 48 5.00 -8.20 -10.51
N TRP A 49 4.60 -9.37 -9.99
CA TRP A 49 3.28 -9.57 -9.39
C TRP A 49 3.15 -8.84 -8.05
N SER A 50 4.18 -8.93 -7.22
CA SER A 50 4.25 -8.25 -5.92
C SER A 50 4.13 -6.73 -6.08
N VAL A 51 4.81 -6.17 -7.09
CA VAL A 51 4.69 -4.76 -7.46
C VAL A 51 3.30 -4.46 -8.02
N ALA A 52 2.77 -5.27 -8.94
CA ALA A 52 1.45 -5.04 -9.53
C ALA A 52 0.34 -4.95 -8.46
N LEU A 53 0.42 -5.76 -7.40
CA LEU A 53 -0.48 -5.68 -6.25
C LEU A 53 -0.29 -4.41 -5.41
N GLN A 54 0.92 -3.87 -5.32
CA GLN A 54 1.22 -2.64 -4.58
C GLN A 54 0.83 -1.36 -5.33
N MET A 55 0.85 -1.35 -6.66
CA MET A 55 0.50 -0.18 -7.46
C MET A 55 -0.86 0.45 -7.08
N PRO A 56 -2.00 -0.28 -7.03
CA PRO A 56 -3.28 0.31 -6.65
C PRO A 56 -3.29 0.85 -5.22
N ILE A 57 -2.55 0.22 -4.30
CA ILE A 57 -2.43 0.65 -2.90
C ILE A 57 -1.69 1.99 -2.81
N LEU A 58 -0.59 2.13 -3.56
CA LEU A 58 0.22 3.35 -3.60
C LEU A 58 -0.51 4.50 -4.30
N ILE A 59 -1.25 4.21 -5.38
CA ILE A 59 -2.13 5.19 -6.02
C ILE A 59 -3.20 5.66 -5.02
N GLY A 60 -3.82 4.74 -4.29
CA GLY A 60 -4.77 5.04 -3.22
C GLY A 60 -4.17 5.94 -2.14
N ALA A 61 -2.94 5.66 -1.71
CA ALA A 61 -2.23 6.48 -0.72
C ALA A 61 -1.96 7.91 -1.23
N ILE A 62 -1.53 8.06 -2.48
CA ILE A 62 -1.29 9.38 -3.12
C ILE A 62 -2.62 10.15 -3.23
N LEU A 63 -3.66 9.52 -3.76
CA LEU A 63 -4.99 10.14 -3.92
C LEU A 63 -5.60 10.54 -2.57
N THR A 64 -5.49 9.69 -1.55
CA THR A 64 -6.02 9.98 -0.21
C THR A 64 -5.32 11.18 0.41
N ASN A 65 -4.03 11.38 0.15
CA ASN A 65 -3.29 12.54 0.63
C ASN A 65 -3.66 13.85 -0.09
N PHE A 66 -4.19 13.79 -1.33
CA PHE A 66 -4.70 14.95 -2.05
C PHE A 66 -6.18 15.25 -1.75
N LEU A 67 -7.00 14.21 -1.57
CA LEU A 67 -8.44 14.32 -1.30
C LEU A 67 -8.75 14.52 0.19
N GLY A 68 -7.84 14.11 1.07
CA GLY A 68 -7.95 14.23 2.52
C GLY A 68 -7.00 15.27 3.11
N VAL A 69 -6.53 15.02 4.33
CA VAL A 69 -5.56 15.88 5.00
C VAL A 69 -4.19 15.68 4.38
N MET A 70 -3.63 16.72 3.77
CA MET A 70 -2.32 16.68 3.14
C MET A 70 -1.21 16.60 4.20
N VAL A 71 -0.53 15.46 4.25
CA VAL A 71 0.66 15.26 5.08
C VAL A 71 1.87 15.06 4.16
N ILE A 72 2.79 16.03 4.16
CA ILE A 72 3.93 16.05 3.22
C ILE A 72 4.81 14.79 3.36
N SER A 73 5.06 14.32 4.59
CA SER A 73 5.85 13.11 4.82
C SER A 73 5.23 11.87 4.18
N ASN A 74 3.89 11.72 4.30
CA ASN A 74 3.16 10.59 3.73
C ASN A 74 3.17 10.64 2.21
N LEU A 75 3.03 11.84 1.63
CA LEU A 75 3.11 12.05 0.19
C LEU A 75 4.48 11.66 -0.36
N ILE A 76 5.55 12.15 0.26
CA ILE A 76 6.92 11.85 -0.17
C ILE A 76 7.16 10.34 -0.09
N GLN A 77 6.77 9.70 1.02
CA GLN A 77 6.92 8.25 1.17
C GLN A 77 6.15 7.48 0.09
N ALA A 78 4.88 7.81 -0.13
CA ALA A 78 4.05 7.15 -1.14
C ALA A 78 4.61 7.31 -2.55
N VAL A 79 5.07 8.53 -2.91
CA VAL A 79 5.66 8.82 -4.22
C VAL A 79 6.99 8.09 -4.42
N VAL A 80 7.88 8.11 -3.43
CA VAL A 80 9.18 7.42 -3.52
C VAL A 80 8.98 5.92 -3.71
N VAL A 81 8.12 5.29 -2.89
CA VAL A 81 7.83 3.86 -3.01
C VAL A 81 7.15 3.56 -4.36
N PHE A 82 6.24 4.41 -4.82
CA PHE A 82 5.60 4.28 -6.13
C PHE A 82 6.62 4.30 -7.28
N LEU A 83 7.62 5.18 -7.23
CA LEU A 83 8.68 5.23 -8.24
C LEU A 83 9.58 3.99 -8.21
N VAL A 84 9.92 3.49 -7.02
CA VAL A 84 10.68 2.23 -6.86
C VAL A 84 9.89 1.05 -7.42
N CYS A 85 8.60 0.96 -7.11
CA CYS A 85 7.69 -0.04 -7.67
C CYS A 85 7.61 0.07 -9.20
N ALA A 86 7.43 1.28 -9.74
CA ALA A 86 7.41 1.50 -11.19
C ALA A 86 8.70 1.02 -11.86
N PHE A 87 9.86 1.32 -11.26
CA PHE A 87 11.16 0.81 -11.73
C PHE A 87 11.18 -0.72 -11.81
N PHE A 88 10.75 -1.41 -10.75
CA PHE A 88 10.72 -2.89 -10.72
C PHE A 88 9.71 -3.50 -11.70
N ILE A 89 8.64 -2.79 -12.06
CA ILE A 89 7.71 -3.24 -13.11
C ILE A 89 8.43 -3.35 -14.46
N PHE A 90 9.23 -2.34 -14.82
CA PHE A 90 9.91 -2.29 -16.12
C PHE A 90 11.17 -3.15 -16.12
N TYR A 91 12.04 -3.02 -15.11
CA TYR A 91 13.34 -3.68 -15.08
C TYR A 91 13.32 -5.10 -14.49
N GLY A 92 12.31 -5.46 -13.68
CA GLY A 92 12.30 -6.74 -12.96
C GLY A 92 13.33 -6.79 -11.82
N SER A 93 13.53 -7.97 -11.22
CA SER A 93 14.29 -8.10 -9.95
C SER A 93 15.79 -8.36 -10.04
N GLY A 94 16.38 -8.30 -11.23
CA GLY A 94 17.83 -8.42 -11.40
C GLY A 94 18.44 -9.77 -10.97
N LYS A 95 19.76 -9.89 -11.04
CA LYS A 95 20.50 -11.17 -10.90
C LYS A 95 20.67 -11.73 -9.48
N HIS A 96 20.40 -10.92 -8.45
CA HIS A 96 20.53 -11.32 -7.04
C HIS A 96 19.18 -11.69 -6.40
N SER A 97 18.11 -11.73 -7.19
CA SER A 97 16.78 -12.04 -6.70
C SER A 97 16.48 -13.53 -6.69
N LEU A 98 15.51 -13.92 -5.85
CA LEU A 98 15.01 -15.29 -5.85
C LEU A 98 14.34 -15.65 -7.19
N ASP A 99 13.71 -14.70 -7.88
CA ASP A 99 13.19 -14.89 -9.24
C ASP A 99 14.30 -15.30 -10.23
N TYR A 100 15.49 -14.72 -10.11
CA TYR A 100 16.62 -15.11 -10.96
C TYR A 100 17.15 -16.49 -10.59
N TYR A 101 17.29 -16.77 -9.29
CA TYR A 101 17.74 -18.09 -8.80
C TYR A 101 16.80 -19.22 -9.23
N LEU A 102 15.49 -18.97 -9.21
CA LEU A 102 14.45 -19.90 -9.64
C LEU A 102 14.23 -19.89 -11.16
N LYS A 103 15.01 -19.13 -11.94
CA LYS A 103 14.87 -18.96 -13.40
C LYS A 103 13.46 -18.52 -13.84
N MET A 104 12.79 -17.74 -13.00
CA MET A 104 11.45 -17.18 -13.25
C MET A 104 11.51 -15.92 -14.12
N GLN A 105 12.69 -15.33 -14.31
CA GLN A 105 12.91 -14.24 -15.24
C GLN A 105 13.02 -14.78 -16.67
N LYS A 106 12.04 -14.44 -17.52
CA LYS A 106 12.07 -14.62 -18.98
C LYS A 106 12.33 -13.28 -19.66
#